data_AF-W5NQS3-F1
#
_entry.id   AF-W5NQS3-F1
#
_cell.length_a   1.000
_cell.length_b   1.000
_cell.length_c   1.000
_cell.angle_alpha   90.00
_cell.angle_beta   90.00
_cell.angle_gamma   90.00
#
_symmetry.space_group_name_H-M   'P 1'
#
loop_
_entity.id
_entity.type
_entity.pdbx_description
1 polymer ?
#
loop_
_entity_poly.entity_id
_entity_poly.type
_entity_poly.pdbx_seq_one_letter_code
_entity_poly.pdbx_strand_id
1 'polypeptide(L)'
;MEGWTDILYNTNDAAGNTWNWLYFLPLIIIGSFFMLNLVLGVLSGEFAKERERVENRRAFLKLRRQQQIERELNGYLEWIFKAEEVMLAEEDKNAEEKSPLDVLKRAAAKRSRNDLIHAEEGEGRSADLCAVGSPFARASLKSGKTESSSYFRRKEKMFRFFIRRLVKAQSFYWAVLCVVALNTLCVAIVHYQQPQRLTTALYFAEFVFLGLFLAEMALKMYGLGPRSYFRSSFNCFDFGVIVGSIFEVVWAAIKPGTSFGISVLRALRLLRIFKVTKYWSSLRNLVVSLLNSMKSIISLLFLLFLFIVVFALLGMQLFGGQFNFQDETPTTNFDTFPAAILTVFQILTGEDWNAVMYHGIESQGGVSKGMFSSVYFIVLTLFGNYTLLNVFLAIAVDNLANAQELTKDEEEMEEAANQKLALQKAKEVAEVSPMSAANISIAAFVKQTRGTVTRSSSVSSVNSP
;
A
#
# COMPACT_ATOMS: atom_id res chain seq x y z
N MET A 1 -3.75 -30.29 23.17
CA MET A 1 -5.14 -30.20 23.68
C MET A 1 -6.11 -30.89 22.74
N GLU A 2 -5.62 -31.78 21.86
CA GLU A 2 -6.44 -32.47 20.86
C GLU A 2 -6.69 -33.90 21.35
N GLY A 3 -7.91 -34.42 21.17
CA GLY A 3 -8.28 -35.80 21.51
C GLY A 3 -8.22 -36.19 22.99
N TRP A 4 -8.06 -35.23 23.92
CA TRP A 4 -7.88 -35.55 25.35
C TRP A 4 -9.18 -36.03 26.02
N THR A 5 -10.33 -35.56 25.55
CA THR A 5 -11.65 -35.98 26.04
C THR A 5 -11.93 -37.43 25.69
N ASP A 6 -11.48 -37.89 24.52
CA ASP A 6 -11.67 -39.28 24.09
C ASP A 6 -10.92 -40.23 25.00
N ILE A 7 -9.69 -39.86 25.39
CA ILE A 7 -8.91 -40.62 26.37
C ILE A 7 -9.58 -40.60 27.76
N LEU A 8 -10.13 -39.45 28.18
CA LEU A 8 -10.90 -39.36 29.43
C LEU A 8 -12.11 -40.29 29.42
N TYR A 9 -12.90 -40.29 28.33
CA TYR A 9 -14.07 -41.14 28.21
C TYR A 9 -13.71 -42.62 28.14
N ASN A 10 -12.68 -43.00 27.38
CA ASN A 10 -12.16 -44.36 27.37
C ASN A 10 -11.73 -44.83 28.77
N THR A 11 -11.14 -43.92 29.56
CA THR A 11 -10.75 -44.23 30.96
C THR A 11 -11.97 -44.36 31.86
N ASN A 12 -13.00 -43.53 31.65
CA ASN A 12 -14.27 -43.61 32.38
C ASN A 12 -15.00 -44.92 32.11
N ASP A 13 -14.99 -45.40 30.86
CA ASP A 13 -15.63 -46.66 30.48
C ASP A 13 -14.87 -47.87 31.06
N ALA A 14 -13.54 -47.77 31.17
CA ALA A 14 -12.71 -48.86 31.71
C ALA A 14 -12.67 -48.93 33.24
N ALA A 15 -12.58 -47.78 33.93
CA ALA A 15 -12.30 -47.70 35.38
C ALA A 15 -13.41 -46.99 36.19
N GLY A 16 -14.45 -46.47 35.53
CA GLY A 16 -15.50 -45.66 36.15
C GLY A 16 -15.16 -44.16 36.20
N ASN A 17 -16.19 -43.31 36.17
CA ASN A 17 -16.06 -41.84 36.06
C ASN A 17 -15.74 -41.10 37.38
N THR A 18 -15.60 -41.81 38.50
CA THR A 18 -15.62 -41.15 39.83
C THR A 18 -14.41 -40.22 40.05
N TRP A 19 -13.23 -40.60 39.53
CA TRP A 19 -11.96 -39.93 39.87
C TRP A 19 -11.11 -39.50 38.67
N ASN A 20 -11.36 -39.99 37.45
CA ASN A 20 -10.48 -39.72 36.30
C ASN A 20 -10.39 -38.23 35.93
N TRP A 21 -11.49 -37.49 36.10
CA TRP A 21 -11.54 -36.05 35.83
C TRP A 21 -10.54 -35.25 36.68
N LEU A 22 -10.18 -35.74 37.89
CA LEU A 22 -9.18 -35.10 38.75
C LEU A 22 -7.76 -35.18 38.18
N TYR A 23 -7.48 -36.11 37.27
CA TYR A 23 -6.20 -36.17 36.57
C TYR A 23 -6.23 -35.30 35.31
N PHE A 24 -7.24 -35.52 34.45
CA PHE A 24 -7.29 -34.88 33.13
C PHE A 24 -7.54 -33.37 33.21
N LEU A 25 -8.42 -32.88 34.10
CA LEU A 25 -8.69 -31.44 34.18
C LEU A 25 -7.46 -30.65 34.64
N PRO A 26 -6.76 -31.00 35.73
CA PRO A 26 -5.53 -30.30 36.10
C PRO A 26 -4.42 -30.46 35.06
N LEU A 27 -4.27 -31.63 34.44
CA LEU A 27 -3.28 -31.84 33.38
C LEU A 27 -3.49 -30.87 32.21
N ILE A 28 -4.73 -30.72 31.74
CA ILE A 28 -5.07 -29.82 30.65
C ILE A 28 -4.97 -28.36 31.09
N ILE A 29 -5.51 -27.98 32.25
CA ILE A 29 -5.45 -26.61 32.74
C ILE A 29 -3.99 -26.17 32.98
N ILE A 30 -3.21 -26.94 33.74
CA ILE A 30 -1.81 -26.61 34.04
C ILE A 30 -0.96 -26.70 32.78
N GLY A 31 -1.14 -27.74 31.97
CA GLY A 31 -0.37 -27.93 30.73
C GLY A 31 -0.65 -26.85 29.69
N SER A 32 -1.92 -26.49 29.48
CA SER A 32 -2.30 -25.40 28.58
C SER A 32 -1.80 -24.05 29.08
N PHE A 33 -1.96 -23.76 30.37
CA PHE A 33 -1.47 -22.52 30.97
C PHE A 33 0.05 -22.41 30.86
N PHE A 34 0.77 -23.51 31.14
CA PHE A 34 2.21 -23.57 30.98
C PHE A 34 2.64 -23.34 29.53
N MET A 35 2.02 -24.04 28.57
CA MET A 35 2.33 -23.88 27.15
C MET A 35 2.04 -22.46 26.65
N LEU A 36 0.90 -21.87 27.04
CA LEU A 36 0.56 -20.50 26.69
C LEU A 36 1.59 -19.51 27.27
N ASN A 37 1.98 -19.66 28.54
CA ASN A 37 2.96 -18.78 29.16
C ASN A 37 4.35 -18.96 28.58
N LEU A 38 4.74 -20.18 28.22
CA LEU A 38 6.00 -20.44 27.54
C LEU A 38 6.01 -19.74 26.16
N VAL A 39 4.95 -19.93 25.37
CA VAL A 39 4.81 -19.31 24.05
C VAL A 39 4.78 -17.78 24.18
N LEU A 40 3.99 -17.23 25.10
CA LEU A 40 3.93 -15.79 25.37
C LEU A 40 5.27 -15.23 25.87
N GLY A 41 5.98 -15.97 26.72
CA GLY A 41 7.29 -15.59 27.22
C GLY A 41 8.35 -15.55 26.11
N VAL A 42 8.41 -16.61 25.29
CA VAL A 42 9.31 -16.67 24.13
C VAL A 42 8.96 -15.59 23.11
N LEU A 43 7.68 -15.45 22.76
CA LEU A 43 7.21 -14.38 21.89
C LEU A 43 7.59 -13.02 22.45
N SER A 44 7.30 -12.73 23.72
CA SER A 44 7.60 -11.42 24.32
C SER A 44 9.10 -11.13 24.33
N GLY A 45 9.94 -12.13 24.62
CA GLY A 45 11.39 -11.99 24.60
C GLY A 45 11.93 -11.72 23.20
N GLU A 46 11.48 -12.49 22.21
CA GLU A 46 11.90 -12.31 20.82
C GLU A 46 11.32 -11.01 20.21
N PHE A 47 10.06 -10.66 20.50
CA PHE A 47 9.45 -9.38 20.12
C PHE A 47 10.26 -8.20 20.67
N ALA A 48 10.66 -8.25 21.94
CA ALA A 48 11.44 -7.18 22.57
C ALA A 48 12.82 -7.03 21.88
N LYS A 49 13.51 -8.16 21.67
CA LYS A 49 14.81 -8.20 21.02
C LYS A 49 14.76 -7.71 19.57
N GLU A 50 13.75 -8.13 18.81
CA GLU A 50 13.60 -7.73 17.42
C GLU A 50 13.21 -6.26 17.30
N ARG A 51 12.32 -5.78 18.19
CA ARG A 51 11.98 -4.36 18.29
C ARG A 51 13.21 -3.50 18.55
N GLU A 52 14.05 -3.89 19.51
CA GLU A 52 15.29 -3.18 19.82
C GLU A 52 16.24 -3.12 18.61
N ARG A 53 16.39 -4.23 17.88
CA ARG A 53 17.18 -4.27 16.63
C ARG A 53 16.64 -3.31 15.57
N VAL A 54 15.32 -3.28 15.38
CA VAL A 54 14.66 -2.39 14.41
C VAL A 54 14.85 -0.92 14.83
N GLU A 55 14.69 -0.58 16.11
CA GLU A 55 14.92 0.76 16.63
C GLU A 55 16.39 1.20 16.47
N ASN A 56 17.36 0.34 16.78
CA ASN A 56 18.79 0.61 16.59
C ASN A 56 19.16 0.81 15.11
N ARG A 57 18.64 -0.05 14.22
CA ARG A 57 18.85 0.09 12.77
C ARG A 57 18.24 1.40 12.24
N ARG A 58 17.07 1.80 12.75
CA ARG A 58 16.41 3.07 12.43
C ARG A 58 17.25 4.26 12.91
N ALA A 59 17.72 4.24 14.15
CA ALA A 59 18.59 5.29 14.71
C ALA A 59 19.86 5.47 13.86
N PHE A 60 20.48 4.36 13.47
CA PHE A 60 21.65 4.37 12.58
C PHE A 60 21.35 4.97 11.20
N LEU A 61 20.24 4.58 10.56
CA LEU A 61 19.86 5.12 9.25
C LEU A 61 19.51 6.62 9.32
N LYS A 62 18.82 7.06 10.38
CA LYS A 62 18.54 8.49 10.63
C LYS A 62 19.83 9.28 10.79
N LEU A 63 20.77 8.79 11.61
CA LEU A 63 22.07 9.42 11.81
C LEU A 63 22.84 9.54 10.48
N ARG A 64 22.89 8.47 9.69
CA ARG A 64 23.56 8.47 8.39
C ARG A 64 22.93 9.46 7.41
N ARG A 65 21.60 9.56 7.40
CA ARG A 65 20.87 10.54 6.57
C ARG A 65 21.17 11.97 7.03
N GLN A 66 21.24 12.21 8.33
CA GLN A 66 21.57 13.52 8.89
C GLN A 66 23.00 13.93 8.53
N GLN A 67 23.97 13.02 8.68
CA GLN A 67 25.36 13.25 8.24
C GLN A 67 25.48 13.48 6.72
N GLN A 68 24.60 12.87 5.92
CA GLN A 68 24.56 13.10 4.47
C GLN A 68 24.03 14.50 4.16
N ILE A 69 22.91 14.89 4.79
CA ILE A 69 22.31 16.23 4.64
C ILE A 69 23.28 17.30 5.13
N GLU A 70 23.97 17.09 6.24
CA GLU A 70 24.95 18.05 6.77
C GLU A 70 26.14 18.23 5.82
N ARG A 71 26.64 17.14 5.22
CA ARG A 71 27.68 17.22 4.18
C ARG A 71 27.18 17.92 2.92
N GLU A 72 25.96 17.63 2.47
CA GLU A 72 25.35 18.31 1.33
C GLU A 72 25.12 19.80 1.62
N LEU A 73 24.64 20.15 2.81
CA LEU A 73 24.43 21.53 3.26
C LEU A 73 25.75 22.31 3.32
N ASN A 74 26.80 21.71 3.89
CA ASN A 74 28.12 22.33 3.91
C ASN A 74 28.69 22.52 2.49
N GLY A 75 28.50 21.53 1.61
CA GLY A 75 28.88 21.67 0.19
C GLY A 75 28.12 22.79 -0.52
N TYR A 76 26.81 22.92 -0.29
CA TYR A 76 26.03 24.05 -0.81
C TYR A 76 26.49 25.39 -0.23
N LEU A 77 26.81 25.44 1.06
CA LEU A 77 27.29 26.65 1.71
C LEU A 77 28.64 27.11 1.15
N GLU A 78 29.57 26.17 0.91
CA GLU A 78 30.83 26.47 0.22
C GLU A 78 30.62 27.02 -1.20
N TRP A 79 29.69 26.45 -1.97
CA TRP A 79 29.34 26.98 -3.29
C TRP A 79 28.73 28.38 -3.21
N ILE A 80 27.90 28.66 -2.20
CA ILE A 80 27.33 29.99 -1.97
C ILE A 80 28.44 30.99 -1.65
N PHE A 81 29.33 30.68 -0.69
CA PHE A 81 30.45 31.56 -0.33
C PHE A 81 31.38 31.81 -1.52
N LYS A 82 31.67 30.78 -2.30
CA LYS A 82 32.51 30.93 -3.49
C LYS A 82 31.85 31.77 -4.58
N ALA A 83 30.53 31.66 -4.74
CA ALA A 83 29.78 32.52 -5.63
C ALA A 83 29.76 33.98 -5.13
N GLU A 84 29.62 34.19 -3.82
CA GLU A 84 29.67 35.51 -3.19
C GLU A 84 31.06 36.17 -3.35
N GLU A 85 32.15 35.44 -3.13
CA GLU A 85 33.52 35.92 -3.38
C GLU A 85 33.73 36.33 -4.85
N VAL A 86 33.24 35.53 -5.81
CA VAL A 86 33.36 35.86 -7.23
C VAL A 86 32.54 37.10 -7.57
N MET A 87 31.33 37.23 -7.02
CA MET A 87 30.52 38.44 -7.21
C MET A 87 31.19 39.68 -6.61
N LEU A 88 31.73 39.60 -5.40
CA LEU A 88 32.47 40.69 -4.76
C LEU A 88 33.72 41.06 -5.56
N ALA A 89 34.50 40.09 -6.04
CA ALA A 89 35.66 40.35 -6.88
C ALA A 89 35.28 40.98 -8.23
N GLU A 90 34.10 40.67 -8.76
CA GLU A 90 33.57 41.30 -9.97
C GLU A 90 33.01 42.71 -9.69
N GLU A 91 32.43 42.96 -8.51
CA GLU A 91 32.09 44.30 -8.04
C GLU A 91 33.34 45.17 -7.82
N ASP A 92 34.41 44.64 -7.22
CA ASP A 92 35.69 45.32 -7.01
C ASP A 92 36.39 45.62 -8.33
N LYS A 93 36.44 44.67 -9.28
CA LYS A 93 36.91 44.94 -10.65
C LYS A 93 36.08 46.00 -11.34
N ASN A 94 34.75 45.98 -11.17
CA ASN A 94 33.88 47.02 -11.68
C ASN A 94 34.05 48.36 -10.96
N ALA A 95 34.52 48.39 -9.71
CA ALA A 95 34.84 49.59 -8.95
C ALA A 95 36.22 50.17 -9.36
N GLU A 96 37.22 49.33 -9.61
CA GLU A 96 38.53 49.71 -10.15
C GLU A 96 38.44 50.18 -11.61
N GLU A 97 37.63 49.50 -12.45
CA GLU A 97 37.28 50.00 -13.80
C GLU A 97 36.40 51.26 -13.76
N LYS A 98 35.81 51.59 -12.62
CA LYS A 98 35.08 52.85 -12.39
C LYS A 98 35.97 53.85 -11.64
N SER A 99 37.20 54.05 -12.09
CA SER A 99 37.86 55.34 -11.86
C SER A 99 36.96 56.46 -12.43
N PRO A 100 36.91 57.67 -11.82
CA PRO A 100 36.06 58.76 -12.30
C PRO A 100 36.31 59.14 -13.77
N LEU A 101 37.48 58.77 -14.30
CA LEU A 101 37.90 59.03 -15.68
C LEU A 101 37.24 58.08 -16.70
N ASP A 102 36.97 56.82 -16.34
CA ASP A 102 36.43 55.81 -17.26
C ASP A 102 34.90 55.80 -17.33
N VAL A 103 34.21 56.21 -16.26
CA VAL A 103 32.76 56.48 -16.28
C VAL A 103 32.46 57.64 -17.23
N LEU A 104 33.31 58.68 -17.25
CA LEU A 104 33.24 59.81 -18.18
C LEU A 104 33.54 59.40 -19.63
N LYS A 105 34.54 58.53 -19.85
CA LYS A 105 34.83 57.96 -21.20
C LYS A 105 33.73 57.06 -21.73
N ARG A 106 33.10 56.21 -20.90
CA ARG A 106 31.97 55.35 -21.35
C ARG A 106 30.68 56.15 -21.56
N ALA A 107 30.41 57.19 -20.76
CA ALA A 107 29.30 58.10 -21.01
C ALA A 107 29.52 58.95 -22.28
N ALA A 108 30.74 59.42 -22.53
CA ALA A 108 31.12 60.10 -23.77
C ALA A 108 31.10 59.17 -24.99
N ALA A 109 31.51 57.90 -24.85
CA ALA A 109 31.46 56.91 -25.92
C ALA A 109 30.04 56.42 -26.22
N LYS A 110 29.14 56.33 -25.23
CA LYS A 110 27.70 56.05 -25.49
C LYS A 110 26.98 57.24 -26.10
N ARG A 111 27.42 58.48 -25.83
CA ARG A 111 26.88 59.69 -26.49
C ARG A 111 27.43 59.82 -27.93
N SER A 112 28.72 59.58 -28.13
CA SER A 112 29.37 59.57 -29.45
C SER A 112 28.89 58.42 -30.35
N ARG A 113 28.57 57.24 -29.80
CA ARG A 113 28.05 56.10 -30.59
C ARG A 113 26.57 56.23 -30.98
N ASN A 114 25.80 57.06 -30.27
CA ASN A 114 24.43 57.38 -30.68
C ASN A 114 24.37 58.53 -31.71
N ASP A 115 25.39 59.41 -31.74
CA ASP A 115 25.45 60.53 -32.69
C ASP A 115 26.22 60.20 -33.99
N LEU A 116 26.99 59.09 -34.06
CA LEU A 116 27.66 58.63 -35.30
C LEU A 116 26.89 57.61 -36.13
N ILE A 117 25.66 57.25 -35.76
CA ILE A 117 24.76 56.42 -36.60
C ILE A 117 23.83 57.31 -37.45
N HIS A 118 23.92 58.64 -37.34
CA HIS A 118 22.97 59.57 -37.95
C HIS A 118 23.55 60.62 -38.93
N ALA A 119 24.82 60.53 -39.33
CA ALA A 119 25.36 61.43 -40.35
C ALA A 119 26.37 60.71 -41.26
N GLU A 120 26.14 60.85 -42.57
CA GLU A 120 26.98 60.42 -43.70
C GLU A 120 26.88 58.93 -44.11
N GLU A 121 25.91 58.65 -44.99
CA GLU A 121 26.20 58.11 -46.33
C GLU A 121 24.94 58.23 -47.24
N GLY A 122 24.85 59.34 -47.96
CA GLY A 122 24.42 59.36 -49.38
C GLY A 122 25.70 59.63 -50.18
N GLU A 123 26.00 59.04 -51.33
CA GLU A 123 25.21 58.95 -52.56
C GLU A 123 25.96 58.00 -53.52
N GLY A 124 25.27 57.10 -54.27
CA GLY A 124 25.97 56.17 -55.17
C GLY A 124 25.10 55.08 -55.83
N ARG A 125 24.30 55.50 -56.80
CA ARG A 125 23.45 54.76 -57.75
C ARG A 125 24.03 53.42 -58.28
N SER A 126 23.25 52.32 -58.23
CA SER A 126 22.82 51.49 -59.41
C SER A 126 22.22 50.12 -59.01
N ALA A 127 21.05 49.82 -59.61
CA ALA A 127 20.49 48.50 -59.96
C ALA A 127 20.34 47.41 -58.86
N ASP A 128 19.12 47.18 -58.37
CA ASP A 128 18.17 46.21 -58.96
C ASP A 128 17.08 45.72 -57.97
N LEU A 129 15.83 45.80 -58.47
CA LEU A 129 14.68 44.90 -58.30
C LEU A 129 14.07 44.60 -56.90
N CYS A 130 12.86 45.18 -56.73
CA CYS A 130 11.61 44.63 -56.16
C CYS A 130 11.55 44.27 -54.65
N ALA A 131 10.55 44.65 -53.85
CA ALA A 131 9.33 45.43 -54.06
C ALA A 131 8.81 45.94 -52.70
N VAL A 132 8.20 47.12 -52.73
CA VAL A 132 7.68 47.92 -51.62
C VAL A 132 6.36 47.38 -51.06
N GLY A 133 6.12 47.73 -49.78
CA GLY A 133 5.00 47.40 -48.92
C GLY A 133 3.57 47.63 -49.42
N SER A 134 2.65 46.99 -48.69
CA SER A 134 1.29 47.47 -48.41
C SER A 134 0.69 46.63 -47.27
N PRO A 135 0.26 47.24 -46.15
CA PRO A 135 -0.52 46.59 -45.12
C PRO A 135 -2.00 46.96 -45.30
N PHE A 136 -2.69 46.34 -46.27
CA PHE A 136 -4.16 46.29 -46.23
C PHE A 136 -4.72 45.14 -47.06
N ALA A 137 -5.68 44.44 -46.46
CA ALA A 137 -6.71 43.62 -47.08
C ALA A 137 -6.28 42.51 -48.08
N ARG A 138 -6.12 41.29 -47.54
CA ARG A 138 -6.66 40.07 -48.20
C ARG A 138 -7.34 39.17 -47.17
N ALA A 139 -8.57 39.57 -46.82
CA ALA A 139 -9.60 38.59 -46.55
C ALA A 139 -9.92 37.91 -47.89
N SER A 140 -9.61 36.61 -48.03
CA SER A 140 -10.23 35.77 -49.05
C SER A 140 -9.92 34.29 -48.83
N LEU A 141 -10.94 33.60 -48.30
CA LEU A 141 -11.43 32.30 -48.75
C LEU A 141 -10.54 31.06 -48.54
N LYS A 142 -10.61 30.55 -47.31
CA LYS A 142 -10.95 29.12 -47.09
C LYS A 142 -11.66 28.94 -45.73
N SER A 143 -12.71 29.73 -45.50
CA SER A 143 -13.61 29.57 -44.35
C SER A 143 -14.88 28.86 -44.82
N GLY A 144 -15.24 27.77 -44.14
CA GLY A 144 -16.46 27.01 -44.42
C GLY A 144 -16.47 25.64 -43.75
N LYS A 145 -15.31 24.99 -43.61
CA LYS A 145 -15.16 23.71 -42.87
C LYS A 145 -14.45 23.83 -41.51
N THR A 146 -13.72 24.92 -41.25
CA THR A 146 -12.93 25.14 -40.04
C THR A 146 -13.70 25.81 -38.89
N GLU A 147 -14.76 26.57 -39.18
CA GLU A 147 -15.64 27.10 -38.13
C GLU A 147 -16.43 25.98 -37.47
N SER A 148 -17.14 25.13 -38.24
CA SER A 148 -17.86 23.99 -37.67
C SER A 148 -16.96 23.12 -36.77
N SER A 149 -15.76 22.75 -37.25
CA SER A 149 -14.76 22.00 -36.47
C SER A 149 -14.31 22.70 -35.18
N SER A 150 -14.10 24.02 -35.20
CA SER A 150 -13.72 24.77 -34.00
C SER A 150 -14.87 24.97 -33.00
N TYR A 151 -16.11 25.13 -33.48
CA TYR A 151 -17.32 25.12 -32.66
C TYR A 151 -17.55 23.75 -32.00
N PHE A 152 -17.41 22.66 -32.75
CA PHE A 152 -17.50 21.29 -32.21
C PHE A 152 -16.41 21.02 -31.17
N ARG A 153 -15.16 21.43 -31.44
CA ARG A 153 -14.03 21.27 -30.50
C ARG A 153 -14.22 22.11 -29.23
N ARG A 154 -14.88 23.27 -29.31
CA ARG A 154 -15.23 24.11 -28.15
C ARG A 154 -16.34 23.49 -27.32
N LYS A 155 -17.40 22.96 -27.95
CA LYS A 155 -18.47 22.21 -27.27
C LYS A 155 -17.95 20.92 -26.64
N GLU A 156 -17.06 20.19 -27.31
CA GLU A 156 -16.43 18.97 -26.77
C GLU A 156 -15.60 19.28 -25.52
N LYS A 157 -14.79 20.36 -25.55
CA LYS A 157 -14.03 20.81 -24.36
C LYS A 157 -14.95 21.19 -23.21
N MET A 158 -16.05 21.89 -23.47
CA MET A 158 -17.04 22.25 -22.45
C MET A 158 -17.75 21.02 -21.90
N PHE A 159 -18.10 20.05 -22.75
CA PHE A 159 -18.70 18.79 -22.34
C PHE A 159 -17.74 17.95 -21.50
N ARG A 160 -16.46 17.80 -21.90
CA ARG A 160 -15.42 17.15 -21.09
C ARG A 160 -15.24 17.82 -19.74
N PHE A 161 -15.28 19.14 -19.68
CA PHE A 161 -15.18 19.89 -18.42
C PHE A 161 -16.40 19.66 -17.53
N PHE A 162 -17.61 19.64 -18.10
CA PHE A 162 -18.84 19.30 -17.40
C PHE A 162 -18.78 17.87 -16.82
N ILE A 163 -18.40 16.88 -17.64
CA ILE A 163 -18.26 15.49 -17.20
C ILE A 163 -17.20 15.36 -16.11
N ARG A 164 -16.07 16.06 -16.24
CA ARG A 164 -15.04 16.11 -15.19
C ARG A 164 -15.57 16.69 -13.89
N ARG A 165 -16.41 17.74 -13.96
CA ARG A 165 -17.06 18.33 -12.78
C ARG A 165 -18.05 17.35 -12.15
N LEU A 166 -18.84 16.64 -12.96
CA LEU A 166 -19.78 15.62 -12.51
C LEU A 166 -19.06 14.45 -11.82
N VAL A 167 -18.02 13.89 -12.43
CA VAL A 167 -17.24 12.77 -11.86
C VAL A 167 -16.58 13.14 -10.54
N LYS A 168 -16.23 14.42 -10.34
CA LYS A 168 -15.66 14.94 -9.10
C LYS A 168 -16.70 15.38 -8.06
N ALA A 169 -17.99 15.37 -8.41
CA ALA A 169 -19.05 15.79 -7.51
C ALA A 169 -19.29 14.76 -6.39
N GLN A 170 -19.61 15.24 -5.19
CA GLN A 170 -19.93 14.38 -4.05
C GLN A 170 -21.18 13.52 -4.30
N SER A 171 -22.13 14.00 -5.10
CA SER A 171 -23.32 13.23 -5.50
C SER A 171 -22.96 12.01 -6.34
N PHE A 172 -21.99 12.13 -7.24
CA PHE A 172 -21.52 11.01 -8.06
C PHE A 172 -20.86 9.93 -7.19
N TYR A 173 -20.11 10.34 -6.17
CA TYR A 173 -19.57 9.43 -5.16
C TYR A 173 -20.68 8.60 -4.48
N TRP A 174 -21.70 9.25 -3.92
CA TRP A 174 -22.77 8.56 -3.21
C TRP A 174 -23.59 7.67 -4.15
N ALA A 175 -23.85 8.13 -5.37
CA ALA A 175 -24.56 7.34 -6.38
C ALA A 175 -23.82 6.03 -6.71
N VAL A 176 -22.52 6.08 -6.96
CA VAL A 176 -21.73 4.87 -7.24
C VAL A 176 -21.73 3.93 -6.03
N LEU A 177 -21.57 4.47 -4.82
CA LEU A 177 -21.60 3.67 -3.61
C LEU A 177 -22.95 2.97 -3.40
N CYS A 178 -24.06 3.65 -3.64
CA CYS A 178 -25.40 3.06 -3.60
C CYS A 178 -25.55 1.94 -4.64
N VAL A 179 -25.05 2.12 -5.86
CA VAL A 179 -25.10 1.09 -6.91
C VAL A 179 -24.28 -0.14 -6.51
N VAL A 180 -23.11 0.04 -5.90
CA VAL A 180 -22.30 -1.08 -5.36
C VAL A 180 -23.05 -1.78 -4.23
N ALA A 181 -23.64 -1.05 -3.28
CA ALA A 181 -24.39 -1.63 -2.17
C ALA A 181 -25.60 -2.45 -2.65
N LEU A 182 -26.37 -1.92 -3.61
CA LEU A 182 -27.50 -2.64 -4.21
C LEU A 182 -27.03 -3.88 -4.97
N ASN A 183 -25.92 -3.81 -5.70
CA ASN A 183 -25.35 -4.98 -6.36
C ASN A 183 -24.92 -6.06 -5.36
N THR A 184 -24.26 -5.68 -4.28
CA THR A 184 -23.88 -6.60 -3.19
C THR A 184 -25.11 -7.24 -2.54
N LEU A 185 -26.18 -6.47 -2.31
CA LEU A 185 -27.44 -6.99 -1.77
C LEU A 185 -28.07 -8.04 -2.70
N CYS A 186 -28.11 -7.77 -4.02
CA CYS A 186 -28.58 -8.75 -5.00
C CYS A 186 -27.76 -10.05 -4.97
N VAL A 187 -26.45 -9.98 -4.77
CA VAL A 187 -25.60 -11.16 -4.63
C VAL A 187 -25.88 -11.90 -3.31
N ALA A 188 -26.11 -11.17 -2.21
CA ALA A 188 -26.39 -11.75 -0.90
C ALA A 188 -27.76 -12.47 -0.80
N ILE A 189 -28.75 -12.07 -1.62
CA ILE A 189 -30.10 -12.67 -1.64
C ILE A 189 -30.10 -14.09 -2.26
N VAL A 190 -29.08 -14.44 -3.04
CA VAL A 190 -28.98 -15.75 -3.71
C VAL A 190 -28.94 -16.88 -2.68
N HIS A 191 -29.89 -17.81 -2.74
CA HIS A 191 -29.97 -18.97 -1.85
C HIS A 191 -30.27 -20.27 -2.60
N TYR A 192 -29.96 -21.40 -1.96
CA TYR A 192 -30.26 -22.73 -2.49
C TYR A 192 -31.77 -22.94 -2.61
N GLN A 193 -32.23 -23.53 -3.72
CA GLN A 193 -33.66 -23.76 -4.03
C GLN A 193 -34.52 -22.49 -4.08
N GLN A 194 -33.96 -21.38 -4.57
CA GLN A 194 -34.71 -20.13 -4.70
C GLN A 194 -35.78 -20.15 -5.82
N PRO A 195 -36.84 -19.34 -5.72
CA PRO A 195 -37.89 -19.26 -6.73
C PRO A 195 -37.36 -18.79 -8.10
N GLN A 196 -37.86 -19.38 -9.19
CA GLN A 196 -37.44 -19.04 -10.57
C GLN A 196 -37.62 -17.55 -10.91
N ARG A 197 -38.62 -16.89 -10.32
CA ARG A 197 -38.85 -15.44 -10.48
C ARG A 197 -37.69 -14.62 -9.92
N LEU A 198 -37.16 -15.02 -8.77
CA LEU A 198 -36.02 -14.35 -8.14
C LEU A 198 -34.76 -14.56 -8.97
N THR A 199 -34.50 -15.78 -9.45
CA THR A 199 -33.37 -16.06 -10.34
C THR A 199 -33.43 -15.23 -11.61
N THR A 200 -34.61 -15.12 -12.22
CA THR A 200 -34.80 -14.31 -13.44
C THR A 200 -34.61 -12.82 -13.16
N ALA A 201 -35.16 -12.30 -12.06
CA ALA A 201 -34.99 -10.90 -11.67
C ALA A 201 -33.52 -10.55 -11.39
N LEU A 202 -32.80 -11.41 -10.68
CA LEU A 202 -31.38 -11.23 -10.38
C LEU A 202 -30.52 -11.29 -11.65
N TYR A 203 -30.83 -12.18 -12.59
CA TYR A 203 -30.19 -12.23 -13.89
C TYR A 203 -30.32 -10.90 -14.65
N PHE A 204 -31.52 -10.32 -14.72
CA PHE A 204 -31.71 -9.01 -15.35
C PHE A 204 -30.99 -7.89 -14.58
N ALA A 205 -31.03 -7.91 -13.24
CA ALA A 205 -30.33 -6.94 -12.41
C ALA A 205 -28.82 -6.94 -12.69
N GLU A 206 -28.20 -8.10 -12.95
CA GLU A 206 -26.78 -8.21 -13.29
C GLU A 206 -26.40 -7.42 -14.54
N PHE A 207 -27.23 -7.45 -15.60
CA PHE A 207 -27.02 -6.63 -16.80
C PHE A 207 -27.20 -5.15 -16.52
N VAL A 208 -28.19 -4.78 -15.70
CA VAL A 208 -28.42 -3.38 -15.31
C VAL A 208 -27.20 -2.84 -14.55
N PHE A 209 -26.70 -3.57 -13.55
CA PHE A 209 -25.52 -3.17 -12.80
C PHE A 209 -24.26 -3.12 -13.68
N LEU A 210 -24.08 -4.08 -14.58
CA LEU A 210 -22.97 -4.05 -15.54
C LEU A 210 -23.02 -2.80 -16.42
N GLY A 211 -24.21 -2.46 -16.94
CA GLY A 211 -24.43 -1.24 -17.71
C GLY A 211 -24.11 0.03 -16.92
N LEU A 212 -24.56 0.10 -15.66
CA LEU A 212 -24.26 1.23 -14.77
C LEU A 212 -22.75 1.36 -14.47
N PHE A 213 -22.05 0.27 -14.22
CA PHE A 213 -20.60 0.28 -13.99
C PHE A 213 -19.81 0.61 -15.27
N LEU A 214 -20.27 0.15 -16.43
CA LEU A 214 -19.69 0.51 -17.71
C LEU A 214 -19.86 2.01 -17.99
N ALA A 215 -21.04 2.57 -17.70
CA ALA A 215 -21.30 3.99 -17.81
C ALA A 215 -20.42 4.81 -16.86
N GLU A 216 -20.30 4.39 -15.60
CA GLU A 216 -19.39 4.98 -14.61
C GLU A 216 -17.94 5.03 -15.14
N MET A 217 -17.45 3.91 -15.68
CA MET A 217 -16.11 3.79 -16.24
C MET A 217 -15.91 4.70 -17.46
N ALA A 218 -16.86 4.69 -18.40
CA ALA A 218 -16.81 5.51 -19.60
C ALA A 218 -16.79 7.02 -19.26
N LEU A 219 -17.63 7.46 -18.31
CA LEU A 219 -17.65 8.84 -17.82
C LEU A 219 -16.30 9.25 -17.19
N LYS A 220 -15.72 8.38 -16.35
CA LYS A 220 -14.40 8.62 -15.74
C LYS A 220 -13.30 8.70 -16.78
N MET A 221 -13.26 7.77 -17.72
CA MET A 221 -12.23 7.71 -18.76
C MET A 221 -12.31 8.92 -19.71
N TYR A 222 -13.52 9.35 -20.06
CA TYR A 222 -13.75 10.52 -20.91
C TYR A 222 -13.43 11.85 -20.20
N GLY A 223 -13.86 12.01 -18.94
CA GLY A 223 -13.68 13.25 -18.17
C GLY A 223 -12.25 13.48 -17.64
N LEU A 224 -11.60 12.43 -17.14
CA LEU A 224 -10.23 12.50 -16.60
C LEU A 224 -9.18 12.34 -17.70
N GLY A 225 -9.53 11.63 -18.78
CA GLY A 225 -8.63 11.20 -19.83
C GLY A 225 -7.97 9.85 -19.51
N PRO A 226 -7.65 9.04 -20.53
CA PRO A 226 -7.21 7.65 -20.34
C PRO A 226 -5.90 7.54 -19.55
N ARG A 227 -4.91 8.41 -19.83
CA ARG A 227 -3.64 8.43 -19.09
C ARG A 227 -3.81 8.68 -17.59
N SER A 228 -4.67 9.63 -17.22
CA SER A 228 -4.94 9.93 -15.81
C SER A 228 -5.77 8.83 -15.15
N TYR A 229 -6.63 8.16 -15.91
CA TYR A 229 -7.44 7.05 -15.41
C TYR A 229 -6.57 5.85 -15.03
N PHE A 230 -5.70 5.39 -15.93
CA PHE A 230 -4.84 4.23 -15.72
C PHE A 230 -3.68 4.46 -14.74
N ARG A 231 -3.36 5.72 -14.40
CA ARG A 231 -2.37 6.02 -13.35
C ARG A 231 -2.86 5.65 -11.95
N SER A 232 -4.17 5.54 -11.73
CA SER A 232 -4.74 5.15 -10.44
C SER A 232 -4.95 3.63 -10.39
N SER A 233 -4.29 2.95 -9.45
CA SER A 233 -4.42 1.50 -9.27
C SER A 233 -5.85 1.04 -9.04
N PHE A 234 -6.66 1.79 -8.28
CA PHE A 234 -8.08 1.49 -8.05
C PHE A 234 -8.92 1.60 -9.32
N ASN A 235 -8.64 2.57 -10.20
CA ASN A 235 -9.32 2.66 -11.49
C ASN A 235 -8.90 1.50 -12.43
N CYS A 236 -7.64 1.07 -12.37
CA CYS A 236 -7.17 -0.09 -13.13
C CYS A 236 -7.86 -1.38 -12.65
N PHE A 237 -8.04 -1.55 -11.34
CA PHE A 237 -8.84 -2.63 -10.77
C PHE A 237 -10.29 -2.59 -11.24
N ASP A 238 -10.95 -1.41 -11.18
CA ASP A 238 -12.32 -1.23 -11.68
C ASP A 238 -12.45 -1.63 -13.15
N PHE A 239 -11.48 -1.26 -13.98
CA PHE A 239 -11.41 -1.64 -15.39
C PHE A 239 -11.31 -3.17 -15.56
N GLY A 240 -10.41 -3.82 -14.81
CA GLY A 240 -10.27 -5.28 -14.84
C GLY A 240 -11.57 -6.01 -14.45
N VAL A 241 -12.26 -5.54 -13.41
CA VAL A 241 -13.55 -6.10 -12.97
C VAL A 241 -14.64 -5.96 -14.04
N ILE A 242 -14.70 -4.82 -14.72
CA ILE A 242 -15.68 -4.59 -15.80
C ILE A 242 -15.34 -5.45 -17.03
N VAL A 243 -14.07 -5.52 -17.42
CA VAL A 243 -13.63 -6.38 -18.53
C VAL A 243 -13.93 -7.85 -18.24
N GLY A 244 -13.65 -8.33 -17.03
CA GLY A 244 -13.99 -9.69 -16.60
C GLY A 244 -15.50 -9.96 -16.64
N SER A 245 -16.32 -8.97 -16.26
CA SER A 245 -17.79 -9.07 -16.32
C SER A 245 -18.32 -9.09 -17.76
N ILE A 246 -17.72 -8.32 -18.68
CA ILE A 246 -18.08 -8.38 -20.10
C ILE A 246 -17.67 -9.73 -20.69
N PHE A 247 -16.47 -10.20 -20.36
CA PHE A 247 -15.98 -11.51 -20.78
C PHE A 247 -16.90 -12.63 -20.32
N GLU A 248 -17.40 -12.59 -19.08
CA GLU A 248 -18.39 -13.54 -18.58
C GLU A 248 -19.66 -13.58 -19.45
N VAL A 249 -20.24 -12.42 -19.75
CA VAL A 249 -21.46 -12.31 -20.58
C VAL A 249 -21.22 -12.85 -22.00
N VAL A 250 -20.10 -12.48 -22.62
CA VAL A 250 -19.73 -12.94 -23.96
C VAL A 250 -19.48 -14.44 -23.98
N TRP A 251 -18.76 -14.96 -22.98
CA TRP A 251 -18.46 -16.38 -22.85
C TRP A 251 -19.74 -17.22 -22.66
N ALA A 252 -20.66 -16.75 -21.82
CA ALA A 252 -21.95 -17.39 -21.60
C ALA A 252 -22.81 -17.44 -22.87
N ALA A 253 -22.69 -16.45 -23.76
CA ALA A 253 -23.37 -16.43 -25.05
C ALA A 253 -22.75 -17.39 -26.08
N ILE A 254 -21.41 -17.56 -26.08
CA ILE A 254 -20.69 -18.41 -27.05
C ILE A 254 -20.81 -19.90 -26.71
N LYS A 255 -20.73 -20.26 -25.43
CA LYS A 255 -20.79 -21.66 -24.96
C LYS A 255 -21.89 -21.86 -23.90
N PRO A 256 -23.16 -21.91 -24.31
CA PRO A 256 -24.24 -22.26 -23.40
C PRO A 256 -24.04 -23.71 -22.89
N GLY A 257 -23.78 -23.87 -21.59
CA GLY A 257 -23.74 -25.19 -20.92
C GLY A 257 -22.41 -25.62 -20.30
N THR A 258 -21.30 -24.88 -20.45
CA THR A 258 -20.05 -25.22 -19.73
C THR A 258 -20.12 -24.78 -18.25
N SER A 259 -20.52 -25.68 -17.36
CA SER A 259 -20.79 -25.37 -15.94
C SER A 259 -19.57 -24.94 -15.13
N PHE A 260 -18.40 -25.55 -15.37
CA PHE A 260 -17.24 -25.42 -14.48
C PHE A 260 -16.62 -24.01 -14.50
N GLY A 261 -16.48 -23.40 -15.67
CA GLY A 261 -15.92 -22.05 -15.81
C GLY A 261 -16.91 -20.92 -15.45
N ILE A 262 -18.20 -21.12 -15.74
CA ILE A 262 -19.23 -20.09 -15.52
C ILE A 262 -19.43 -19.81 -14.03
N SER A 263 -19.31 -20.82 -13.16
CA SER A 263 -19.46 -20.63 -11.70
C SER A 263 -18.35 -19.74 -11.11
N VAL A 264 -17.10 -19.92 -11.56
CA VAL A 264 -15.95 -19.11 -11.12
C VAL A 264 -16.06 -17.68 -11.64
N LEU A 265 -16.42 -17.50 -12.92
CA LEU A 265 -16.65 -16.17 -13.49
C LEU A 265 -17.78 -15.43 -12.77
N ARG A 266 -18.84 -16.15 -12.41
CA ARG A 266 -19.93 -15.65 -11.59
C ARG A 266 -19.45 -15.20 -10.20
N ALA A 267 -18.44 -15.84 -9.62
CA ALA A 267 -17.86 -15.39 -8.35
C ALA A 267 -17.06 -14.08 -8.49
N LEU A 268 -16.49 -13.77 -9.67
CA LEU A 268 -15.73 -12.53 -9.89
C LEU A 268 -16.57 -11.26 -9.69
N ARG A 269 -17.90 -11.32 -9.81
CA ARG A 269 -18.76 -10.18 -9.49
C ARG A 269 -18.67 -9.76 -8.01
N LEU A 270 -18.27 -10.67 -7.11
CA LEU A 270 -17.99 -10.32 -5.72
C LEU A 270 -16.86 -9.29 -5.62
N LEU A 271 -15.94 -9.24 -6.60
CA LEU A 271 -14.86 -8.26 -6.61
C LEU A 271 -15.37 -6.82 -6.66
N ARG A 272 -16.61 -6.59 -7.12
CA ARG A 272 -17.24 -5.26 -7.17
C ARG A 272 -17.41 -4.66 -5.78
N ILE A 273 -17.53 -5.48 -4.72
CA ILE A 273 -17.60 -4.98 -3.34
C ILE A 273 -16.32 -4.24 -2.94
N PHE A 274 -15.16 -4.62 -3.51
CA PHE A 274 -13.89 -3.94 -3.24
C PHE A 274 -13.86 -2.51 -3.78
N LYS A 275 -14.82 -2.09 -4.62
CA LYS A 275 -14.97 -0.66 -4.97
C LYS A 275 -15.15 0.21 -3.74
N VAL A 276 -15.75 -0.31 -2.66
CA VAL A 276 -15.90 0.40 -1.37
C VAL A 276 -14.55 0.81 -0.79
N THR A 277 -13.49 -0.01 -0.98
CA THR A 277 -12.15 0.29 -0.44
C THR A 277 -11.57 1.59 -0.97
N LYS A 278 -11.90 1.99 -2.20
CA LYS A 278 -11.47 3.27 -2.77
C LYS A 278 -12.06 4.47 -2.04
N TYR A 279 -13.29 4.32 -1.58
CA TYR A 279 -14.15 5.37 -1.05
C TYR A 279 -14.02 5.52 0.47
N TRP A 280 -13.69 4.44 1.16
CA TRP A 280 -13.52 4.43 2.61
C TRP A 280 -12.04 4.59 2.95
N SER A 281 -11.62 5.80 3.31
CA SER A 281 -10.20 6.17 3.52
C SER A 281 -9.48 5.25 4.50
N SER A 282 -10.10 4.91 5.63
CA SER A 282 -9.52 4.00 6.62
C SER A 282 -9.28 2.60 6.05
N LEU A 283 -10.27 2.03 5.33
CA LEU A 283 -10.15 0.73 4.68
C LEU A 283 -9.11 0.77 3.54
N ARG A 284 -9.07 1.87 2.78
CA ARG A 284 -8.05 2.09 1.74
C ARG A 284 -6.65 2.05 2.31
N ASN A 285 -6.43 2.79 3.39
CA ASN A 285 -5.12 2.89 4.04
C ASN A 285 -4.72 1.54 4.63
N LEU A 286 -5.67 0.79 5.23
CA LEU A 286 -5.46 -0.57 5.70
C LEU A 286 -5.03 -1.51 4.56
N VAL A 287 -5.74 -1.50 3.43
CA VAL A 287 -5.42 -2.34 2.25
C VAL A 287 -4.06 -1.97 1.68
N VAL A 288 -3.75 -0.68 1.52
CA VAL A 288 -2.45 -0.23 1.01
C VAL A 288 -1.33 -0.62 1.98
N SER A 289 -1.53 -0.47 3.29
CA SER A 289 -0.57 -0.88 4.32
C SER A 289 -0.30 -2.38 4.27
N LEU A 290 -1.34 -3.21 4.15
CA LEU A 290 -1.21 -4.65 3.95
C LEU A 290 -0.44 -4.98 2.67
N LEU A 291 -0.77 -4.35 1.55
CA LEU A 291 -0.08 -4.59 0.28
C LEU A 291 1.41 -4.20 0.34
N ASN A 292 1.76 -3.18 1.12
CA ASN A 292 3.16 -2.80 1.32
C ASN A 292 3.92 -3.83 2.17
N SER A 293 3.27 -4.48 3.14
CA SER A 293 3.88 -5.56 3.92
C SER A 293 3.89 -6.92 3.21
N MET A 294 3.11 -7.10 2.13
CA MET A 294 3.06 -8.35 1.36
C MET A 294 4.43 -8.84 0.91
N LYS A 295 5.37 -7.95 0.56
CA LYS A 295 6.72 -8.38 0.14
C LYS A 295 7.45 -9.16 1.26
N SER A 296 7.30 -8.72 2.52
CA SER A 296 7.88 -9.42 3.68
C SER A 296 7.12 -10.72 3.95
N ILE A 297 5.78 -10.66 3.94
CA ILE A 297 4.90 -11.81 4.17
C ILE A 297 5.17 -12.93 3.14
N ILE A 298 5.30 -12.60 1.86
CA ILE A 298 5.55 -13.58 0.79
C ILE A 298 6.87 -14.33 1.02
N SER A 299 7.92 -13.64 1.47
CA SER A 299 9.21 -14.28 1.76
C SER A 299 9.10 -15.30 2.89
N LEU A 300 8.29 -15.00 3.91
CA LEU A 300 8.08 -15.90 5.06
C LEU A 300 7.12 -17.05 4.71
N LEU A 301 6.06 -16.78 3.97
CA LEU A 301 5.16 -17.81 3.45
C LEU A 301 5.90 -18.79 2.53
N PHE A 302 6.88 -18.30 1.76
CA PHE A 302 7.73 -19.18 0.94
C PHE A 302 8.56 -20.14 1.80
N LEU A 303 9.13 -19.67 2.92
CA LEU A 303 9.85 -20.53 3.86
C LEU A 303 8.94 -21.59 4.49
N LEU A 304 7.75 -21.18 4.94
CA LEU A 304 6.75 -22.11 5.47
C LEU A 304 6.32 -23.13 4.42
N PHE A 305 6.08 -22.69 3.18
CA PHE A 305 5.72 -23.58 2.08
C PHE A 305 6.84 -24.57 1.76
N LEU A 306 8.10 -24.12 1.76
CA LEU A 306 9.25 -25.01 1.59
C LEU A 306 9.32 -26.08 2.70
N PHE A 307 9.09 -25.68 3.95
CA PHE A 307 9.01 -26.62 5.07
C PHE A 307 7.89 -27.66 4.86
N ILE A 308 6.69 -27.21 4.46
CA ILE A 308 5.57 -28.11 4.14
C ILE A 308 5.95 -29.07 3.01
N VAL A 309 6.60 -28.61 1.96
CA VAL A 309 7.03 -29.45 0.83
C VAL A 309 8.04 -30.51 1.27
N VAL A 310 9.02 -30.16 2.10
CA VAL A 310 10.02 -31.12 2.61
C VAL A 310 9.34 -32.24 3.40
N PHE A 311 8.44 -31.90 4.32
CA PHE A 311 7.71 -32.90 5.10
C PHE A 311 6.69 -33.66 4.27
N ALA A 312 6.01 -33.03 3.31
CA ALA A 312 5.09 -33.71 2.41
C ALA A 312 5.82 -34.78 1.60
N LEU A 313 6.97 -34.46 1.02
CA LEU A 313 7.78 -35.43 0.27
C LEU A 313 8.31 -36.55 1.17
N LEU A 314 8.76 -36.23 2.39
CA LEU A 314 9.18 -37.25 3.35
C LEU A 314 8.00 -38.17 3.73
N GLY A 315 6.82 -37.61 4.01
CA GLY A 315 5.60 -38.35 4.30
C GLY A 315 5.16 -39.24 3.14
N MET A 316 5.31 -38.79 1.88
CA MET A 316 5.07 -39.63 0.70
C MET A 316 6.02 -40.83 0.65
N GLN A 317 7.30 -40.65 0.99
CA GLN A 317 8.26 -41.77 1.02
C GLN A 317 7.97 -42.77 2.15
N LEU A 318 7.46 -42.28 3.29
CA LEU A 318 7.19 -43.12 4.45
C LEU A 318 5.81 -43.82 4.39
N PHE A 319 4.79 -43.13 3.87
CA PHE A 319 3.38 -43.53 4.01
C PHE A 319 2.61 -43.58 2.68
N GLY A 320 3.25 -43.29 1.54
CA GLY A 320 2.58 -43.29 0.23
C GLY A 320 1.99 -44.66 -0.12
N GLY A 321 0.69 -44.70 -0.38
CA GLY A 321 -0.07 -45.91 -0.68
C GLY A 321 -0.26 -46.85 0.52
N GLN A 322 0.21 -46.47 1.72
CA GLN A 322 0.14 -47.31 2.91
C GLN A 322 -1.15 -47.09 3.72
N PHE A 323 -1.87 -45.98 3.48
CA PHE A 323 -3.13 -45.65 4.17
C PHE A 323 -4.34 -46.34 3.51
N ASN A 324 -4.17 -47.61 3.12
CA ASN A 324 -5.21 -48.42 2.52
C ASN A 324 -5.75 -49.42 3.54
N PHE A 325 -6.69 -48.95 4.37
CA PHE A 325 -7.33 -49.76 5.41
C PHE A 325 -8.56 -50.50 4.85
N GLN A 326 -9.01 -51.53 5.56
CA GLN A 326 -10.12 -52.39 5.11
C GLN A 326 -11.45 -51.64 4.94
N ASP A 327 -11.67 -50.63 5.78
CA ASP A 327 -12.94 -49.90 5.82
C ASP A 327 -13.00 -48.75 4.80
N GLU A 328 -11.88 -48.06 4.54
CA GLU A 328 -11.72 -47.04 3.48
C GLU A 328 -10.31 -46.42 3.53
N THR A 329 -9.88 -45.79 2.42
CA THR A 329 -8.70 -44.90 2.40
C THR A 329 -9.07 -43.53 2.95
N PRO A 330 -8.44 -43.05 4.05
CA PRO A 330 -8.71 -41.72 4.59
C PRO A 330 -8.41 -40.64 3.57
N THR A 331 -9.18 -39.54 3.61
CA THR A 331 -8.93 -38.36 2.77
C THR A 331 -7.60 -37.68 3.11
N THR A 332 -7.10 -37.89 4.33
CA THR A 332 -5.85 -37.38 4.88
C THR A 332 -4.72 -38.40 4.70
N ASN A 333 -4.23 -38.54 3.46
CA ASN A 333 -3.19 -39.51 3.10
C ASN A 333 -1.96 -38.85 2.47
N PHE A 334 -0.98 -39.68 2.10
CA PHE A 334 0.29 -39.29 1.49
C PHE A 334 0.48 -39.89 0.09
N ASP A 335 -0.61 -40.24 -0.61
CA ASP A 335 -0.54 -40.97 -1.88
C ASP A 335 -0.14 -40.06 -3.06
N THR A 336 -0.59 -38.80 -3.00
CA THR A 336 -0.29 -37.80 -4.03
C THR A 336 0.31 -36.55 -3.40
N PHE A 337 1.10 -35.81 -4.18
CA PHE A 337 1.76 -34.60 -3.69
C PHE A 337 0.79 -33.53 -3.15
N PRO A 338 -0.34 -33.20 -3.83
CA PRO A 338 -1.32 -32.26 -3.28
C PRO A 338 -2.00 -32.77 -1.99
N ALA A 339 -2.31 -34.07 -1.90
CA ALA A 339 -2.89 -34.66 -0.71
C ALA A 339 -1.90 -34.60 0.47
N ALA A 340 -0.63 -34.96 0.24
CA ALA A 340 0.42 -34.90 1.25
C ALA A 340 0.63 -33.47 1.79
N ILE A 341 0.58 -32.45 0.92
CA ILE A 341 0.64 -31.03 1.34
C ILE A 341 -0.53 -30.69 2.27
N LEU A 342 -1.76 -31.10 1.92
CA LEU A 342 -2.95 -30.84 2.73
C LEU A 342 -2.88 -31.57 4.08
N THR A 343 -2.44 -32.83 4.08
CA THR A 343 -2.25 -33.62 5.31
C THR A 343 -1.21 -32.99 6.23
N VAL A 344 -0.07 -32.54 5.69
CA VAL A 344 0.94 -31.80 6.48
C VAL A 344 0.37 -30.48 7.00
N PHE A 345 -0.37 -29.74 6.17
CA PHE A 345 -1.01 -28.50 6.59
C PHE A 345 -2.00 -28.71 7.74
N GLN A 346 -2.84 -29.75 7.69
CA GLN A 346 -3.74 -30.12 8.78
C GLN A 346 -2.99 -30.47 10.08
N ILE A 347 -1.88 -31.20 9.98
CA ILE A 347 -1.04 -31.47 11.17
C ILE A 347 -0.48 -30.17 11.76
N LEU A 348 -0.09 -29.21 10.91
CA LEU A 348 0.41 -27.89 11.33
C LEU A 348 -0.66 -27.00 11.96
N THR A 349 -1.94 -27.14 11.60
CA THR A 349 -3.03 -26.43 12.31
C THR A 349 -3.31 -27.04 13.68
N GLY A 350 -2.84 -28.26 13.92
CA GLY A 350 -3.09 -29.02 15.15
C GLY A 350 -4.48 -29.64 15.21
N GLU A 351 -5.21 -29.66 14.09
CA GLU A 351 -6.54 -30.25 13.97
C GLU A 351 -6.44 -31.73 13.60
N ASP A 352 -6.99 -32.60 14.44
CA ASP A 352 -7.09 -34.06 14.19
C ASP A 352 -5.75 -34.72 13.78
N TRP A 353 -4.62 -34.14 14.22
CA TRP A 353 -3.27 -34.61 13.87
C TRP A 353 -2.96 -35.97 14.51
N ASN A 354 -3.61 -36.28 15.64
CA ASN A 354 -3.52 -37.55 16.34
C ASN A 354 -4.15 -38.68 15.52
N ALA A 355 -5.27 -38.46 14.82
CA ALA A 355 -5.87 -39.47 13.94
C ALA A 355 -4.94 -39.79 12.76
N VAL A 356 -4.36 -38.77 12.12
CA VAL A 356 -3.37 -38.97 11.04
C VAL A 356 -2.15 -39.76 11.55
N MET A 357 -1.69 -39.46 12.77
CA MET A 357 -0.62 -40.22 13.41
C MET A 357 -1.02 -41.68 13.68
N TYR A 358 -2.26 -41.93 14.14
CA TYR A 358 -2.76 -43.29 14.36
C TYR A 358 -2.81 -44.09 13.06
N HIS A 359 -3.26 -43.51 11.95
CA HIS A 359 -3.16 -44.13 10.62
C HIS A 359 -1.70 -44.41 10.22
N GLY A 360 -0.79 -43.49 10.52
CA GLY A 360 0.66 -43.67 10.33
C GLY A 360 1.24 -44.86 11.10
N ILE A 361 0.82 -45.06 12.34
CA ILE A 361 1.24 -46.20 13.18
C ILE A 361 0.62 -47.49 12.66
N GLU A 362 -0.69 -47.48 12.37
CA GLU A 362 -1.43 -48.66 11.92
C GLU A 362 -0.88 -49.20 10.60
N SER A 363 -0.64 -48.30 9.63
CA SER A 363 -0.07 -48.65 8.32
C SER A 363 1.30 -49.32 8.38
N GLN A 364 2.04 -49.14 9.48
CA GLN A 364 3.39 -49.65 9.69
C GLN A 364 3.43 -50.90 10.60
N GLY A 365 2.31 -51.61 10.70
CA GLY A 365 2.17 -52.84 11.50
C GLY A 365 1.67 -52.58 12.93
N GLY A 366 0.84 -51.55 13.11
CA GLY A 366 0.17 -51.24 14.36
C GLY A 366 1.11 -50.90 15.52
N VAL A 367 0.59 -50.98 16.73
CA VAL A 367 1.30 -50.60 17.97
C VAL A 367 2.59 -51.41 18.18
N SER A 368 2.71 -52.61 17.62
CA SER A 368 3.89 -53.47 17.83
C SER A 368 5.14 -53.01 17.07
N LYS A 369 4.99 -52.55 15.82
CA LYS A 369 6.12 -52.18 14.95
C LYS A 369 6.07 -50.73 14.47
N GLY A 370 4.87 -50.19 14.28
CA GLY A 370 4.63 -48.86 13.70
C GLY A 370 4.75 -47.70 14.68
N MET A 371 4.94 -47.95 15.98
CA MET A 371 5.07 -46.88 16.97
C MET A 371 6.22 -45.91 16.67
N PHE A 372 7.30 -46.37 16.02
CA PHE A 372 8.39 -45.50 15.60
C PHE A 372 7.94 -44.41 14.61
N SER A 373 6.92 -44.68 13.80
CA SER A 373 6.35 -43.72 12.85
C SER A 373 5.76 -42.49 13.53
N SER A 374 5.37 -42.58 14.80
CA SER A 374 4.90 -41.43 15.60
C SER A 374 5.94 -40.31 15.69
N VAL A 375 7.24 -40.64 15.60
CA VAL A 375 8.34 -39.66 15.65
C VAL A 375 8.21 -38.64 14.51
N TYR A 376 7.83 -39.07 13.31
CA TYR A 376 7.61 -38.16 12.17
C TYR A 376 6.55 -37.10 12.51
N PHE A 377 5.41 -37.52 13.06
CA PHE A 377 4.31 -36.63 13.40
C PHE A 377 4.65 -35.71 14.58
N ILE A 378 5.32 -36.23 15.61
CA ILE A 378 5.76 -35.43 16.76
C ILE A 378 6.76 -34.34 16.33
N VAL A 379 7.75 -34.71 15.52
CA VAL A 379 8.74 -33.76 14.98
C VAL A 379 8.06 -32.71 14.11
N LEU A 380 7.16 -33.14 13.21
CA LEU A 380 6.40 -32.23 12.36
C LEU A 380 5.58 -31.23 13.19
N THR A 381 4.85 -31.70 14.21
CA THR A 381 4.03 -30.84 15.07
C THR A 381 4.89 -29.87 15.89
N LEU A 382 6.01 -30.33 16.47
CA LEU A 382 6.88 -29.47 17.29
C LEU A 382 7.63 -28.43 16.46
N PHE A 383 8.37 -28.86 15.43
CA PHE A 383 9.14 -27.95 14.59
C PHE A 383 8.24 -27.09 13.71
N GLY A 384 7.14 -27.65 13.21
CA GLY A 384 6.18 -26.93 12.40
C GLY A 384 5.51 -25.78 13.14
N ASN A 385 5.02 -26.03 14.36
CA ASN A 385 4.46 -24.97 15.20
C ASN A 385 5.51 -23.93 15.60
N TYR A 386 6.76 -24.35 15.85
CA TYR A 386 7.86 -23.41 16.10
C TYR A 386 8.15 -22.52 14.87
N THR A 387 8.19 -23.09 13.66
CA THR A 387 8.33 -22.33 12.41
C THR A 387 7.16 -21.38 12.20
N LEU A 388 5.93 -21.81 12.42
CA LEU A 388 4.73 -20.96 12.33
C LEU A 388 4.80 -19.79 13.32
N LEU A 389 5.21 -20.05 14.57
CA LEU A 389 5.35 -19.02 15.59
C LEU A 389 6.38 -17.96 15.18
N ASN A 390 7.54 -18.39 14.67
CA ASN A 390 8.59 -17.49 14.21
C ASN A 390 8.16 -16.66 12.99
N VAL A 391 7.41 -17.27 12.05
CA VAL A 391 6.84 -16.55 10.90
C VAL A 391 5.81 -15.51 11.38
N PHE A 392 4.90 -15.89 12.28
CA PHE A 392 3.91 -15.00 12.86
C PHE A 392 4.55 -13.81 13.59
N LEU A 393 5.55 -14.10 14.43
CA LEU A 393 6.34 -13.12 15.16
C LEU A 393 6.98 -12.11 14.19
N ALA A 394 7.67 -12.57 13.15
CA ALA A 394 8.30 -11.70 12.17
C ALA A 394 7.28 -10.78 11.48
N ILE A 395 6.14 -11.31 11.04
CA ILE A 395 5.08 -10.51 10.40
C ILE A 395 4.48 -9.50 11.37
N ALA A 396 4.23 -9.89 12.61
CA ALA A 396 3.64 -9.03 13.63
C ALA A 396 4.59 -7.88 14.01
N VAL A 397 5.90 -8.15 14.14
CA VAL A 397 6.92 -7.11 14.38
C VAL A 397 6.93 -6.11 13.22
N ASP A 398 7.04 -6.60 11.98
CA ASP A 398 7.08 -5.74 10.80
C ASP A 398 5.83 -4.86 10.68
N ASN A 399 4.65 -5.45 10.86
CA ASN A 399 3.39 -4.72 10.79
C ASN A 399 3.24 -3.69 11.92
N LEU A 400 3.62 -4.03 13.15
CA LEU A 400 3.56 -3.11 14.28
C LEU A 400 4.57 -1.96 14.11
N ALA A 401 5.79 -2.26 13.64
CA ALA A 401 6.81 -1.27 13.37
C ALA A 401 6.38 -0.28 12.28
N ASN A 402 5.70 -0.76 11.22
CA ASN A 402 5.14 0.08 10.16
C ASN A 402 3.94 0.89 10.64
N ALA A 403 3.04 0.30 11.44
CA ALA A 403 1.89 1.00 11.99
C ALA A 403 2.30 2.16 12.90
N GLN A 404 3.28 1.93 13.79
CA GLN A 404 3.85 2.97 14.64
C GLN A 404 4.56 4.08 13.86
N GLU A 405 5.14 3.77 12.71
CA GLU A 405 5.75 4.77 11.81
C GLU A 405 4.68 5.65 11.18
N LEU A 406 3.61 5.03 10.67
CA LEU A 406 2.50 5.76 10.08
C LEU A 406 1.83 6.72 11.09
N THR A 407 1.61 6.26 12.33
CA THR A 407 1.00 7.11 13.37
C THR A 407 1.92 8.25 13.80
N LYS A 408 3.23 7.98 13.92
CA LYS A 408 4.21 9.03 14.24
C LYS A 408 4.33 10.07 13.14
N ASP A 409 4.35 9.66 11.88
CA ASP A 409 4.38 10.58 10.74
C ASP A 409 3.10 11.43 10.68
N GLU A 410 1.93 10.86 10.99
CA GLU A 410 0.67 11.60 11.09
C GLU A 410 0.71 12.63 12.23
N GLU A 411 1.19 12.26 13.41
CA GLU A 411 1.38 13.16 14.56
C GLU A 411 2.37 14.30 14.23
N GLU A 412 3.54 13.98 13.64
CA GLU A 412 4.54 14.98 13.23
C GLU A 412 3.98 15.95 12.17
N MET A 413 3.19 15.45 11.21
CA MET A 413 2.52 16.29 10.22
C MET A 413 1.47 17.21 10.85
N GLU A 414 0.70 16.71 11.82
CA GLU A 414 -0.29 17.50 12.55
C GLU A 414 0.38 18.60 13.39
N GLU A 415 1.46 18.27 14.10
CA GLU A 415 2.28 19.24 14.83
C GLU A 415 2.87 20.31 13.91
N ALA A 416 3.44 19.92 12.77
CA ALA A 416 3.97 20.85 11.79
C ALA A 416 2.88 21.74 11.17
N ALA A 417 1.68 21.21 10.94
CA ALA A 417 0.53 21.99 10.48
C ALA A 417 0.09 23.00 11.54
N ASN A 418 0.00 22.60 12.81
CA ASN A 418 -0.34 23.47 13.92
C ASN A 418 0.71 24.57 14.13
N GLN A 419 2.00 24.24 14.00
CA GLN A 419 3.09 25.23 14.06
C GLN A 419 3.01 26.23 12.90
N LYS A 420 2.76 25.76 11.66
CA LYS A 420 2.57 26.65 10.51
C LYS A 420 1.37 27.58 10.68
N LEU A 421 0.25 27.05 11.18
CA LEU A 421 -0.95 27.83 11.48
C LEU A 421 -0.67 28.89 12.55
N ALA A 422 0.04 28.52 13.63
CA ALA A 422 0.44 29.46 14.68
C ALA A 422 1.36 30.57 14.16
N LEU A 423 2.31 30.23 13.27
CA LEU A 423 3.25 31.18 12.69
C LEU A 423 2.56 32.12 11.68
N GLN A 424 1.57 31.63 10.93
CA GLN A 424 0.70 32.48 10.09
C GLN A 424 -0.12 33.45 10.94
N LYS A 425 -0.78 32.97 12.01
CA LYS A 425 -1.51 33.84 12.94
C LYS A 425 -0.60 34.89 13.58
N ALA A 426 0.64 34.52 13.93
CA ALA A 426 1.61 35.47 14.48
C ALA A 426 2.04 36.53 13.46
N LYS A 427 2.24 36.16 12.18
CA LYS A 427 2.51 37.11 11.10
C LYS A 427 1.34 38.05 10.84
N GLU A 428 0.12 37.52 10.77
CA GLU A 428 -1.09 38.34 10.63
C GLU A 428 -1.20 39.35 11.77
N VAL A 429 -1.05 38.93 13.03
CA VAL A 429 -1.07 39.82 14.21
C VAL A 429 0.06 40.88 14.17
N ALA A 430 1.25 40.52 13.68
CA ALA A 430 2.35 41.46 13.51
C ALA A 430 2.09 42.51 12.42
N GLU A 431 1.33 42.16 11.37
CA GLU A 431 0.92 43.10 10.31
C GLU A 431 -0.20 44.05 10.77
N VAL A 432 -1.10 43.65 11.68
CA VAL A 432 -2.20 44.52 12.15
C VAL A 432 -1.79 45.47 13.28
N SER A 433 -0.72 45.19 14.04
CA SER A 433 -0.22 46.11 15.08
C SER A 433 1.27 45.88 15.43
N PRO A 434 2.18 46.81 15.10
CA PRO A 434 3.62 46.65 15.34
C PRO A 434 4.00 46.71 16.83
N MET A 435 3.19 47.33 17.70
CA MET A 435 3.46 47.37 19.15
C MET A 435 3.18 46.04 19.87
N SER A 436 2.30 45.17 19.35
CA SER A 436 2.06 43.83 19.91
C SER A 436 3.09 42.79 19.49
N ALA A 437 3.80 43.01 18.37
CA ALA A 437 4.83 42.10 17.85
C ALA A 437 6.05 41.98 18.77
N ALA A 438 6.43 43.06 19.47
CA ALA A 438 7.56 43.07 20.40
C ALA A 438 7.32 42.14 21.61
N ASN A 439 6.10 42.10 22.15
CA ASN A 439 5.77 41.26 23.30
C ASN A 439 5.66 39.78 22.95
N ILE A 440 5.23 39.45 21.72
CA ILE A 440 5.11 38.06 21.23
C ILE A 440 6.49 37.49 20.83
N SER A 441 7.37 38.31 20.25
CA SER A 441 8.77 37.96 19.97
C SER A 441 9.53 37.52 21.23
N ILE A 442 9.38 38.26 22.33
CA ILE A 442 9.99 37.93 23.62
C ILE A 442 9.41 36.63 24.18
N ALA A 443 8.09 36.41 24.08
CA ALA A 443 7.45 35.17 24.54
C ALA A 443 7.87 33.94 23.72
N ALA A 444 8.04 34.09 22.40
CA ALA A 444 8.52 33.02 21.51
C ALA A 444 9.99 32.68 21.77
N PHE A 445 10.85 33.69 21.96
CA PHE A 445 12.25 33.50 22.33
C PHE A 445 12.38 32.77 23.69
N VAL A 446 11.61 33.17 24.71
CA VAL A 446 11.59 32.52 26.03
C VAL A 446 11.12 31.06 25.95
N LYS A 447 10.17 30.74 25.06
CA LYS A 447 9.67 29.35 24.86
C LYS A 447 10.69 28.48 24.13
N GLN A 448 11.42 29.04 23.17
CA GLN A 448 12.49 28.37 22.44
C GLN A 448 13.69 28.06 23.35
N THR A 449 14.07 29.00 24.22
CA THR A 449 15.15 28.82 25.22
C THR A 449 14.78 27.81 26.32
N ARG A 450 13.51 27.74 26.73
CA ARG A 450 13.05 26.69 27.67
C ARG A 450 13.07 25.29 27.08
N GLY A 451 12.81 25.14 25.78
CA GLY A 451 12.87 23.86 25.06
C GLY A 451 14.29 23.34 24.84
N THR A 452 15.28 24.23 24.66
CA THR A 452 16.70 23.85 24.57
C THR A 452 17.29 23.47 25.93
N VAL A 453 16.91 24.15 27.02
CA VAL A 453 17.41 23.84 28.38
C VAL A 453 16.87 22.51 28.90
N THR A 454 15.64 22.13 28.56
CA THR A 454 15.07 20.81 28.93
C THR A 454 15.71 19.65 28.15
N ARG A 455 16.21 19.91 26.93
CA ARG A 455 16.97 18.93 26.14
C ARG A 455 18.41 18.75 26.61
N SER A 456 19.04 19.77 27.20
CA SER A 456 20.40 19.66 27.75
C SER A 456 20.42 19.00 29.13
N SER A 457 19.39 19.18 29.96
CA SER A 457 19.32 18.57 31.30
C SER A 457 19.07 17.06 31.30
N SER A 458 18.54 16.50 30.21
CA SER A 458 18.34 15.04 30.07
C SER A 458 19.60 14.29 29.60
N VAL A 459 20.66 15.00 29.21
CA VAL A 459 21.92 14.39 28.72
C VAL A 459 22.99 14.31 29.83
N SER A 460 22.83 15.03 30.94
CA SER A 460 23.85 15.13 32.01
C SER A 460 23.59 14.29 33.27
N SER A 461 22.54 13.47 33.33
CA SER A 461 22.25 12.61 34.51
C SER A 461 22.60 11.13 34.34
N VAL A 462 23.25 10.75 33.24
CA VAL A 462 23.81 9.40 33.03
C VAL A 462 25.33 9.50 33.02
N ASN A 463 25.91 9.78 34.19
CA ASN A 463 27.28 9.40 34.58
C ASN A 463 27.65 10.08 35.90
N SER A 464 27.57 9.31 36.99
CA SER A 464 28.42 9.39 38.19
C SER A 464 28.22 8.09 38.98
N PRO A 465 29.29 7.58 39.65
CA PRO A 465 29.58 6.15 39.81
C PRO A 465 28.60 5.34 40.65
#